data_AF-A0A519REG1-F1
#
_entry.id   AF-A0A519REG1-F1
#
_cell.length_a   1.000
_cell.length_b   1.000
_cell.length_c   1.000
_cell.angle_alpha   90.00
_cell.angle_beta   90.00
_cell.angle_gamma   90.00
#
_symmetry.space_group_name_H-M   'P 1'
#
loop_
_entity.id
_entity.type
_entity.pdbx_description
1 polymer ?
#
loop_
_entity_poly.entity_id
_entity_poly.type
_entity_poly.pdbx_seq_one_letter_code
_entity_poly.pdbx_strand_id
1 'polypeptide(L)'
;MFDDNRYFDVFVEYAKASPEDVLLQITVHNRGGRKATVQVLPQLWFRNTWGWGHDDYRPAMQQVAPGVAQAEHQAMGQYYFYCEHEPQLLFCENDSNGPRLYGLPGEGRYFKDGINDYVVEGRSYAINPEQRGTKVAAQYELKIPAGQSRT
;
A
#
# COMPACT_ATOMS: atom_id res chain seq x y z
N MET A 1 -18.74 -21.97 1.60
CA MET A 1 -17.82 -20.84 1.27
C MET A 1 -16.40 -21.10 1.79
N PHE A 2 -16.24 -21.65 2.99
CA PHE A 2 -14.95 -22.12 3.53
C PHE A 2 -14.66 -23.61 3.26
N ASP A 3 -15.52 -24.26 2.48
CA ASP A 3 -15.35 -25.67 2.13
C ASP A 3 -13.98 -25.84 1.43
N ASP A 4 -13.21 -26.82 1.89
CA ASP A 4 -11.83 -27.11 1.49
C ASP A 4 -10.73 -26.15 1.98
N ASN A 5 -11.02 -25.23 2.92
CA ASN A 5 -10.06 -24.30 3.52
C ASN A 5 -9.25 -23.47 2.50
N ARG A 6 -9.81 -23.17 1.32
CA ARG A 6 -9.12 -22.44 0.23
C ARG A 6 -9.11 -20.92 0.46
N TYR A 7 -8.50 -20.48 1.54
CA TYR A 7 -8.36 -19.07 1.89
C TYR A 7 -7.04 -18.78 2.61
N PHE A 8 -6.75 -17.49 2.77
CA PHE A 8 -5.65 -17.02 3.60
C PHE A 8 -6.22 -16.35 4.85
N ASP A 9 -5.63 -16.64 6.01
CA ASP A 9 -5.81 -15.79 7.20
C ASP A 9 -4.67 -14.78 7.25
N VAL A 10 -5.01 -13.53 7.54
CA VAL A 10 -4.04 -12.46 7.67
C VAL A 10 -4.16 -11.88 9.08
N PHE A 11 -3.10 -12.02 9.86
CA PHE A 11 -2.94 -11.38 11.16
C PHE A 11 -2.13 -10.11 10.98
N VAL A 12 -2.62 -9.01 11.53
CA VAL A 12 -1.95 -7.72 11.50
C VAL A 12 -1.79 -7.27 12.95
N GLU A 13 -0.55 -7.20 13.39
CA GLU A 13 -0.18 -6.91 14.78
C GLU A 13 0.53 -5.57 14.82
N TYR A 14 0.10 -4.71 15.75
CA TYR A 14 0.68 -3.40 15.96
C TYR A 14 1.23 -3.30 17.38
N ALA A 15 2.41 -2.72 17.51
CA ALA A 15 3.01 -2.37 18.80
C ALA A 15 3.55 -0.94 18.75
N LYS A 16 3.62 -0.27 19.90
CA LYS A 16 4.30 1.03 20.02
C LYS A 16 5.60 0.85 20.77
N ALA A 17 6.73 1.15 20.13
CA ALA A 17 8.01 1.23 20.82
C ALA A 17 8.17 2.58 21.54
N SER A 18 7.50 3.63 21.04
CA SER A 18 7.43 4.95 21.65
C SER A 18 6.14 5.67 21.23
N PRO A 19 5.85 6.90 21.72
CA PRO A 19 4.70 7.68 21.25
C PRO A 19 4.65 7.90 19.73
N GLU A 20 5.80 7.96 19.06
CA GLU A 20 5.95 8.29 17.63
C GLU A 20 6.49 7.11 16.80
N ASP A 21 6.69 5.94 17.41
CA ASP A 21 7.22 4.75 16.75
C ASP A 21 6.24 3.58 16.84
N VAL A 22 5.68 3.20 15.69
CA VAL A 22 4.70 2.13 15.53
C VAL A 22 5.31 1.00 14.71
N LEU A 23 5.39 -0.17 15.33
CA LEU A 23 5.82 -1.41 14.70
C LEU A 23 4.60 -2.14 14.13
N LEU A 24 4.79 -2.73 12.94
CA LEU A 24 3.78 -3.49 12.22
C LEU A 24 4.35 -4.87 11.88
N GLN A 25 3.65 -5.92 12.24
CA GLN A 25 3.93 -7.29 11.83
C GLN A 25 2.72 -7.86 11.11
N ILE A 26 2.91 -8.47 9.94
CA ILE A 26 1.83 -9.10 9.17
C ILE A 26 2.15 -10.57 8.98
N THR A 27 1.33 -11.46 9.52
CA THR A 27 1.50 -12.90 9.32
C THR A 27 0.37 -13.43 8.45
N VAL A 28 0.72 -14.04 7.32
CA VAL A 28 -0.22 -14.64 6.37
C VAL A 28 -0.15 -16.16 6.45
N HIS A 29 -1.28 -16.79 6.77
CA HIS A 29 -1.43 -18.25 6.79
C HIS A 29 -2.16 -18.71 5.53
N ASN A 30 -1.58 -19.67 4.81
CA ASN A 30 -2.29 -20.41 3.79
C ASN A 30 -3.03 -21.59 4.43
N ARG A 31 -4.36 -21.48 4.58
CA ARG A 31 -5.18 -22.55 5.17
C ARG A 31 -5.46 -23.68 4.18
N GLY A 32 -5.17 -23.47 2.90
CA GLY A 32 -5.48 -24.42 1.83
C GLY A 32 -4.56 -25.64 1.82
N GLY A 33 -5.06 -26.72 1.23
CA GLY A 33 -4.31 -27.97 1.04
C GLY A 33 -3.26 -27.93 -0.08
N ARG A 34 -2.97 -26.77 -0.68
CA ARG A 34 -1.97 -26.61 -1.76
C ARG A 34 -1.13 -25.37 -1.53
N LYS A 35 0.13 -25.39 -1.99
CA LYS A 35 0.97 -24.20 -2.08
C LYS A 35 0.29 -23.14 -2.94
N ALA A 36 0.29 -21.90 -2.49
CA ALA A 36 -0.31 -20.77 -3.18
C ALA A 36 0.58 -19.53 -3.07
N THR A 37 0.37 -18.59 -4.00
CA THR A 37 1.07 -17.29 -4.01
C THR A 37 0.06 -16.19 -3.68
N VAL A 38 0.46 -15.22 -2.87
CA VAL A 38 -0.37 -14.07 -2.49
C VAL A 38 0.46 -12.79 -2.52
N GLN A 39 -0.15 -11.71 -3.02
CA GLN A 39 0.42 -10.36 -2.97
C GLN A 39 -0.06 -9.70 -1.67
N VAL A 40 0.88 -9.30 -0.82
CA VAL A 40 0.62 -8.57 0.43
C VAL A 40 1.12 -7.14 0.25
N LEU A 41 0.24 -6.18 0.49
CA LEU A 41 0.47 -4.77 0.17
C LEU A 41 0.23 -3.91 1.42
N PRO A 42 1.13 -3.86 2.42
CA PRO A 42 1.04 -2.90 3.51
C PRO A 42 1.09 -1.47 2.95
N GLN A 43 0.20 -0.59 3.41
CA GLN A 43 0.03 0.73 2.81
C GLN A 43 0.08 1.85 3.84
N LEU A 44 0.72 2.95 3.45
CA LEU A 44 0.64 4.24 4.11
C LEU A 44 -0.04 5.24 3.15
N TRP A 45 -0.93 6.08 3.66
CA TRP A 45 -1.64 7.06 2.85
C TRP A 45 -2.07 8.27 3.68
N PHE A 46 -2.09 9.43 3.04
CA PHE A 46 -2.69 10.62 3.61
C PHE A 46 -4.17 10.70 3.25
N ARG A 47 -5.00 11.04 4.24
CA ARG A 47 -6.41 11.31 4.01
C ARG A 47 -6.54 12.43 2.98
N ASN A 48 -7.29 12.17 1.91
CA ASN A 48 -7.55 13.17 0.90
C ASN A 48 -8.46 14.26 1.47
N THR A 49 -7.85 15.36 1.91
CA THR A 49 -8.52 16.58 2.38
C THR A 49 -8.44 17.69 1.33
N TRP A 50 -7.41 17.66 0.48
CA TRP A 50 -7.17 18.65 -0.58
C TRP A 50 -8.19 18.58 -1.71
N GLY A 51 -8.58 17.38 -2.14
CA GLY A 51 -9.54 17.19 -3.23
C GLY A 51 -10.97 17.67 -2.89
N TRP A 52 -11.24 17.96 -1.62
CA TRP A 52 -12.55 18.43 -1.14
C TRP A 52 -12.56 19.92 -0.78
N GLY A 53 -11.44 20.63 -0.96
CA GLY A 53 -11.33 22.05 -0.63
C GLY A 53 -11.37 22.37 0.88
N HIS A 54 -11.06 21.38 1.72
CA HIS A 54 -10.96 21.60 3.18
C HIS A 54 -9.58 22.14 3.59
N ASP A 55 -8.56 21.89 2.79
CA ASP A 55 -7.18 22.32 3.01
C ASP A 55 -6.49 22.49 1.65
N ASP A 56 -5.73 23.58 1.47
CA ASP A 56 -4.93 23.80 0.26
C ASP A 56 -3.57 23.09 0.34
N TYR A 57 -3.20 22.58 1.53
CA TYR A 57 -1.99 21.82 1.75
C TYR A 57 -2.12 20.39 1.21
N ARG A 58 -1.16 19.98 0.39
CA ARG A 58 -0.99 18.60 -0.07
C ARG A 58 0.24 17.98 0.57
N PRO A 59 0.10 16.97 1.45
CA PRO A 59 1.24 16.26 2.01
C PRO A 59 1.93 15.40 0.94
N ALA A 60 3.14 14.93 1.24
CA ALA A 60 3.92 14.17 0.29
C ALA A 60 4.59 12.96 0.95
N MET A 61 4.70 11.87 0.18
CA MET A 61 5.60 10.77 0.44
C MET A 61 6.55 10.59 -0.73
N GLN A 62 7.78 10.16 -0.42
CA GLN A 62 8.76 9.80 -1.43
C GLN A 62 9.64 8.64 -0.93
N GLN A 63 10.15 7.83 -1.84
CA GLN A 63 11.19 6.86 -1.50
C GLN A 63 12.52 7.56 -1.25
N VAL A 64 13.16 7.26 -0.13
CA VAL A 64 14.46 7.85 0.27
C VAL A 64 15.60 6.82 0.35
N ALA A 65 15.26 5.54 0.43
CA ALA A 65 16.18 4.41 0.34
C ALA A 65 15.40 3.15 -0.14
N PRO A 66 16.07 2.05 -0.54
CA PRO A 66 15.40 0.79 -0.83
C PRO A 66 14.46 0.37 0.32
N GLY A 67 13.17 0.13 0.04
CA GLY A 67 12.17 -0.22 1.05
C GLY A 67 11.83 0.86 2.09
N VAL A 68 12.27 2.11 1.92
CA VAL A 68 12.00 3.19 2.89
C VAL A 68 11.32 4.37 2.20
N ALA A 69 10.09 4.68 2.65
CA ALA A 69 9.40 5.91 2.28
C ALA A 69 9.47 6.93 3.41
N GLN A 70 9.77 8.18 3.08
CA GLN A 70 9.60 9.32 3.98
C GLN A 70 8.24 9.94 3.71
N ALA A 71 7.48 10.23 4.75
CA ALA A 71 6.23 10.97 4.72
C ALA A 71 6.41 12.33 5.38
N GLU A 72 5.93 13.39 4.75
CA GLU A 72 6.03 14.76 5.24
C GLU A 72 4.63 15.38 5.32
N HIS A 73 4.32 15.94 6.49
CA HIS A 73 3.08 16.65 6.76
C HIS A 73 3.37 17.91 7.58
N GLN A 74 2.87 19.08 7.16
CA GLN A 74 3.16 20.38 7.78
C GLN A 74 2.98 20.42 9.31
N ALA A 75 1.92 19.79 9.83
CA ALA A 75 1.60 19.78 11.25
C ALA A 75 2.25 18.63 12.05
N MET A 76 2.66 17.55 11.38
CA MET A 76 3.20 16.35 12.05
C MET A 76 4.72 16.24 11.89
N GLY A 77 5.32 16.99 10.96
CA GLY A 77 6.72 16.86 10.60
C GLY A 77 6.95 15.67 9.66
N GLN A 78 8.06 14.98 9.88
CA GLN A 78 8.53 13.89 9.03
C GLN A 78 8.43 12.55 9.75
N TYR A 79 7.89 11.56 9.05
CA TYR A 79 7.83 10.17 9.49
C TYR A 79 8.45 9.27 8.43
N TYR A 80 8.83 8.06 8.81
CA TYR A 80 9.42 7.09 7.91
C TYR A 80 8.64 5.77 7.98
N PHE A 81 8.43 5.17 6.82
CA PHE A 81 7.84 3.86 6.66
C PHE A 81 8.92 2.89 6.20
N TYR A 82 9.41 2.09 7.13
CA TYR A 82 10.46 1.10 6.92
C TYR A 82 9.85 -0.27 6.60
N CYS A 83 10.30 -0.86 5.49
CA CYS A 83 9.84 -2.17 5.05
C CYS A 83 10.99 -3.17 5.08
N GLU A 84 10.78 -4.31 5.75
CA GLU A 84 11.76 -5.39 5.80
C GLU A 84 12.00 -5.98 4.40
N HIS A 85 13.24 -6.37 4.09
CA HIS A 85 13.66 -6.97 2.82
C HIS A 85 13.56 -6.07 1.57
N GLU A 86 13.51 -4.75 1.76
CA GLU A 86 13.63 -3.76 0.68
C GLU A 86 12.65 -4.02 -0.50
N PRO A 87 11.34 -4.20 -0.25
CA PRO A 87 10.38 -4.51 -1.30
C PRO A 87 10.27 -3.33 -2.27
N GLN A 88 9.72 -3.62 -3.46
CA GLN A 88 9.32 -2.56 -4.37
C GLN A 88 8.22 -1.70 -3.71
N LEU A 89 8.41 -0.39 -3.72
CA LEU A 89 7.40 0.57 -3.28
C LEU A 89 6.61 1.09 -4.48
N LEU A 90 5.29 0.98 -4.40
CA LEU A 90 4.34 1.39 -5.42
C LEU A 90 3.64 2.68 -4.98
N PHE A 91 3.91 3.78 -5.68
CA PHE A 91 3.36 5.10 -5.34
C PHE A 91 2.20 5.48 -6.26
N CYS A 92 1.21 6.14 -5.67
CA CYS A 92 0.10 6.78 -6.36
C CYS A 92 -0.43 7.94 -5.50
N GLU A 93 -1.44 8.62 -6.00
CA GLU A 93 -2.19 9.61 -5.26
C GLU A 93 -3.39 8.96 -4.58
N ASN A 94 -3.73 9.39 -3.37
CA ASN A 94 -4.99 9.05 -2.73
C ASN A 94 -6.19 9.83 -3.32
N ASP A 95 -6.12 10.14 -4.61
CA ASP A 95 -7.18 10.78 -5.38
C ASP A 95 -8.16 9.73 -5.89
N SER A 96 -9.44 10.08 -5.90
CA SER A 96 -10.47 9.21 -6.49
C SER A 96 -10.36 9.26 -8.01
N ASN A 97 -10.42 8.09 -8.65
CA ASN A 97 -10.39 7.98 -10.10
C ASN A 97 -11.72 8.46 -10.71
N GLY A 98 -11.86 9.78 -10.85
CA GLY A 98 -13.03 10.44 -11.40
C GLY A 98 -13.41 9.97 -12.81
N PRO A 99 -12.45 9.80 -13.73
CA PRO A 99 -12.73 9.27 -15.07
C PRO A 99 -13.37 7.88 -15.03
N ARG A 100 -12.84 6.96 -14.22
CA ARG A 100 -13.39 5.58 -14.10
C ARG A 100 -14.71 5.52 -13.34
N LEU A 101 -14.85 6.27 -12.25
CA LEU A 101 -16.00 6.18 -11.35
C LEU A 101 -17.20 7.01 -11.82
N TYR A 102 -16.95 8.15 -12.46
CA TYR A 102 -17.99 9.16 -12.73
C TYR A 102 -18.01 9.62 -14.19
N GLY A 103 -17.15 9.08 -15.07
CA GLY A 103 -17.10 9.49 -16.47
C GLY A 103 -16.67 10.94 -16.67
N LEU A 104 -15.95 11.52 -15.69
CA LEU A 104 -15.43 12.88 -15.80
C LEU A 104 -14.35 12.97 -16.89
N PRO A 105 -14.11 14.16 -17.46
CA PRO A 105 -12.98 14.39 -18.34
C PRO A 105 -11.67 13.89 -17.71
N GLY A 106 -10.83 13.25 -18.53
CA GLY A 106 -9.58 12.64 -18.09
C GLY A 106 -8.55 13.67 -17.65
N GLU A 107 -8.56 14.05 -16.38
CA GLU A 107 -7.49 14.83 -15.76
C GLU A 107 -7.00 14.12 -14.49
N GLY A 108 -5.67 14.01 -14.34
CA GLY A 108 -5.01 13.26 -13.27
C GLY A 108 -4.33 11.97 -13.74
N ARG A 109 -3.23 11.60 -13.07
CA ARG A 109 -2.50 10.34 -13.26
C ARG A 109 -2.28 9.69 -11.90
N TYR A 110 -2.09 8.37 -11.88
CA TYR A 110 -1.76 7.59 -10.69
C TYR A 110 -2.82 7.71 -9.57
N PHE A 111 -4.09 7.46 -9.88
CA PHE A 111 -5.15 7.45 -8.86
C PHE A 111 -4.98 6.33 -7.83
N LYS A 112 -5.78 6.34 -6.75
CA LYS A 112 -5.64 5.40 -5.63
C LYS A 112 -5.82 3.93 -6.01
N ASP A 113 -6.56 3.67 -7.08
CA ASP A 113 -6.75 2.34 -7.67
C ASP A 113 -5.58 1.91 -8.57
N GLY A 114 -4.60 2.79 -8.81
CA GLY A 114 -3.41 2.50 -9.61
C GLY A 114 -2.55 1.36 -9.06
N ILE A 115 -2.52 1.18 -7.72
CA ILE A 115 -1.86 0.01 -7.10
C ILE A 115 -2.57 -1.29 -7.51
N ASN A 116 -3.91 -1.31 -7.52
CA ASN A 116 -4.66 -2.48 -7.98
C ASN A 116 -4.39 -2.75 -9.46
N ASP A 117 -4.50 -1.72 -10.29
CA ASP A 117 -4.31 -1.82 -11.73
C ASP A 117 -2.87 -2.29 -12.07
N TYR A 118 -1.88 -1.88 -11.30
CA TYR A 118 -0.51 -2.38 -11.42
C TYR A 118 -0.40 -3.87 -11.03
N VAL A 119 -0.85 -4.24 -9.83
CA VAL A 119 -0.61 -5.58 -9.26
C VAL A 119 -1.47 -6.66 -9.92
N VAL A 120 -2.73 -6.35 -10.22
CA VAL A 120 -3.72 -7.30 -10.74
C VAL A 120 -3.73 -7.29 -12.27
N GLU A 121 -3.66 -6.11 -12.88
CA GLU A 121 -3.83 -5.95 -14.33
C GLU A 121 -2.50 -5.73 -15.08
N GLY A 122 -1.38 -5.62 -14.35
CA GLY A 122 -0.05 -5.43 -14.95
C GLY A 122 0.15 -4.05 -15.58
N ARG A 123 -0.68 -3.06 -15.24
CA ARG A 123 -0.62 -1.70 -15.82
C ARG A 123 0.48 -0.89 -15.15
N SER A 124 1.71 -1.04 -15.65
CA SER A 124 2.90 -0.33 -15.13
C SER A 124 2.75 1.19 -15.09
N TYR A 125 1.99 1.78 -16.03
CA TYR A 125 1.73 3.22 -16.10
C TYR A 125 0.78 3.74 -15.01
N ALA A 126 0.16 2.86 -14.22
CA ALA A 126 -0.80 3.25 -13.18
C ALA A 126 -0.12 3.67 -11.86
N ILE A 127 1.18 3.40 -11.70
CA ILE A 127 2.00 3.85 -10.56
C ILE A 127 2.94 4.98 -10.97
N ASN A 128 3.30 5.83 -10.02
CA ASN A 128 4.16 6.97 -10.28
C ASN A 128 5.63 6.53 -10.37
N PRO A 129 6.30 6.63 -11.54
CA PRO A 129 7.69 6.23 -11.71
C PRO A 129 8.67 7.13 -10.95
N GLU A 130 8.25 8.32 -10.52
CA GLU A 130 9.07 9.23 -9.71
C GLU A 130 9.10 8.85 -8.22
N GLN A 131 8.53 7.69 -7.86
CA GLN A 131 8.51 7.12 -6.50
C GLN A 131 8.04 8.11 -5.42
N ARG A 132 6.96 8.84 -5.75
CA ARG A 132 6.34 9.84 -4.89
C ARG A 132 4.83 9.85 -5.01
N GLY A 133 4.15 10.33 -3.98
CA GLY A 133 2.72 10.62 -4.02
C GLY A 133 2.12 10.75 -2.63
N THR A 134 0.79 10.73 -2.54
CA THR A 134 0.06 10.76 -1.26
C THR A 134 -0.37 9.39 -0.75
N LYS A 135 -0.04 8.31 -1.48
CA LYS A 135 -0.28 6.92 -1.12
C LYS A 135 0.86 6.03 -1.60
N VAL A 136 1.29 5.10 -0.75
CA VAL A 136 2.32 4.10 -1.07
C VAL A 136 1.88 2.71 -0.60
N ALA A 137 2.25 1.68 -1.35
CA ALA A 137 2.17 0.28 -0.94
C ALA A 137 3.53 -0.41 -1.10
N ALA A 138 3.94 -1.20 -0.10
CA ALA A 138 5.08 -2.09 -0.21
C ALA A 138 4.65 -3.43 -0.80
N GLN A 139 5.27 -3.88 -1.90
CA GLN A 139 4.83 -5.09 -2.59
C GLN A 139 5.63 -6.33 -2.15
N TYR A 140 4.95 -7.23 -1.43
CA TYR A 140 5.48 -8.54 -1.05
C TYR A 140 4.75 -9.66 -1.78
N GLU A 141 5.50 -10.48 -2.54
CA GLU A 141 4.98 -11.72 -3.13
C GLU A 141 5.34 -12.92 -2.23
N LEU A 142 4.35 -13.46 -1.52
CA LEU A 142 4.55 -14.59 -0.62
C LEU A 142 4.12 -15.90 -1.28
N LYS A 143 5.07 -16.85 -1.39
CA LYS A 143 4.79 -18.24 -1.80
C LYS A 143 4.70 -19.12 -0.57
N ILE A 144 3.48 -19.45 -0.15
CA ILE A 144 3.22 -20.10 1.13
C ILE A 144 2.80 -21.56 0.89
N PRO A 145 3.53 -22.56 1.41
CA PRO A 145 3.13 -23.97 1.33
C PRO A 145 1.76 -24.23 2.00
N ALA A 146 1.18 -25.40 1.71
CA ALA A 146 -0.09 -25.81 2.30
C ALA A 146 -0.02 -25.82 3.84
N GLY A 147 -1.00 -25.21 4.51
CA GLY A 147 -1.10 -25.16 5.97
C GLY A 147 -0.03 -24.34 6.70
N GLN A 148 0.88 -23.67 5.97
CA GLN A 148 1.98 -22.90 6.55
C GLN A 148 1.67 -21.40 6.61
N SER A 149 2.54 -20.64 7.25
CA SER A 149 2.51 -19.18 7.25
C SER A 149 3.84 -18.56 6.87
N ARG A 150 3.78 -17.26 6.55
CA ARG A 150 4.94 -16.37 6.46
C ARG A 150 4.59 -15.06 7.14
N THR A 151 5.61 -14.48 7.76
CA THR A 151 5.61 -13.13 8.30
C THR A 151 6.44 -12.26 7.35
#